data_AF-A0A1Q8SSS3-F1
#
_entry.id   AF-A0A1Q8SSS3-F1
#
_cell.length_a   1.000
_cell.length_b   1.000
_cell.length_c   1.000
_cell.angle_alpha   90.00
_cell.angle_beta   90.00
_cell.angle_gamma   90.00
#
_symmetry.space_group_name_H-M   'P 1'
#
loop_
_entity.id
_entity.type
_entity.pdbx_description
1 polymer ?
#
loop_
_entity_poly.entity_id
_entity_poly.type
_entity_poly.pdbx_seq_one_letter_code
_entity_poly.pdbx_strand_id
1 'polypeptide(L)'
;MDALTWIAVASIIMAGVTTGFGTMGPALAEGRAVAVALTSLAQQPDASATITRTLFVGLAMIESTAIYCFVVSMILIFANPFWNAALAAVSQASGQ
;
A
#
# COMPACT_ATOMS: atom_id res chain seq x y z
N MET A 1 16.44 -2.55 -26.24
CA MET A 1 15.79 -1.61 -25.32
C MET A 1 16.80 -1.25 -24.25
N ASP A 2 16.89 0.02 -23.90
CA ASP A 2 17.85 0.51 -22.91
C ASP A 2 17.52 -0.03 -21.51
N ALA A 3 18.53 -0.17 -20.65
CA ALA A 3 18.38 -0.67 -19.28
C ALA A 3 17.39 0.19 -18.47
N LEU A 4 17.39 1.50 -18.71
CA LEU A 4 16.44 2.44 -18.12
C LEU A 4 14.98 2.12 -18.46
N THR A 5 14.70 1.71 -19.69
CA THR A 5 13.34 1.33 -20.12
C THR A 5 12.86 0.10 -19.36
N TRP A 6 13.71 -0.91 -19.18
CA TRP A 6 13.35 -2.11 -18.42
C TRP A 6 13.08 -1.82 -16.95
N ILE A 7 13.89 -0.97 -16.33
CA ILE A 7 13.69 -0.54 -14.93
C ILE A 7 12.37 0.23 -14.79
N ALA A 8 12.07 1.13 -15.72
CA ALA A 8 10.80 1.87 -15.71
C ALA A 8 9.59 0.92 -15.83
N VAL A 9 9.61 0.01 -16.80
CA VAL A 9 8.51 -0.96 -17.00
C VAL A 9 8.32 -1.85 -15.77
N ALA A 10 9.40 -2.43 -15.24
CA ALA A 10 9.34 -3.27 -14.05
C ALA A 10 8.80 -2.50 -12.83
N SER A 11 9.24 -1.27 -12.63
CA SER A 11 8.81 -0.44 -11.50
C SER A 11 7.33 -0.08 -11.57
N ILE A 12 6.82 0.25 -12.77
CA ILE A 12 5.39 0.57 -12.97
C ILE A 12 4.52 -0.66 -12.70
N ILE A 13 4.91 -1.83 -13.25
CA ILE A 13 4.16 -3.07 -13.04
C ILE A 13 4.16 -3.44 -11.56
N MET A 14 5.33 -3.42 -10.91
CA MET A 14 5.45 -3.77 -9.50
C MET A 14 4.71 -2.79 -8.58
N ALA A 15 4.69 -1.50 -8.88
CA ALA A 15 3.90 -0.51 -8.13
C ALA A 15 2.40 -0.81 -8.22
N GLY A 16 1.89 -1.10 -9.43
CA GLY A 16 0.49 -1.47 -9.64
C GLY A 16 0.11 -2.76 -8.91
N VAL A 17 0.94 -3.81 -9.01
CA VAL A 17 0.72 -5.09 -8.32
C VAL A 17 0.79 -4.93 -6.81
N THR A 18 1.77 -4.20 -6.28
CA THR A 18 1.96 -4.01 -4.84
C THR A 18 0.77 -3.30 -4.21
N THR A 19 0.28 -2.22 -4.82
CA THR A 19 -0.90 -1.51 -4.32
C THR A 19 -2.18 -2.34 -4.54
N GLY A 20 -2.34 -2.96 -5.70
CA GLY A 20 -3.53 -3.75 -6.04
C GLY A 20 -3.74 -4.93 -5.08
N PHE A 21 -2.72 -5.75 -4.87
CA PHE A 21 -2.83 -6.88 -3.93
C PHE A 21 -2.74 -6.44 -2.47
N GLY A 22 -1.93 -5.42 -2.17
CA GLY A 22 -1.74 -4.92 -0.80
C GLY A 22 -3.01 -4.35 -0.16
N THR A 23 -3.95 -3.85 -0.97
CA THR A 23 -5.22 -3.29 -0.48
C THR A 23 -6.32 -4.33 -0.28
N MET A 24 -6.19 -5.54 -0.85
CA MET A 24 -7.24 -6.57 -0.76
C MET A 24 -7.44 -7.10 0.67
N GLY A 25 -6.35 -7.31 1.39
CA GLY A 25 -6.37 -7.80 2.78
C GLY A 25 -7.09 -6.83 3.72
N PRO A 26 -6.66 -5.55 3.78
CA PRO A 26 -7.35 -4.49 4.52
C PRO A 26 -8.82 -4.38 4.15
N ALA A 27 -9.16 -4.30 2.87
CA ALA A 27 -10.55 -4.17 2.43
C ALA A 27 -11.46 -5.28 2.98
N LEU A 28 -10.98 -6.54 2.99
CA LEU A 28 -11.74 -7.66 3.53
C LEU A 28 -11.82 -7.62 5.07
N ALA A 29 -10.72 -7.28 5.74
CA ALA A 29 -10.67 -7.21 7.20
C ALA A 29 -11.55 -6.07 7.76
N GLU A 30 -11.47 -4.89 7.15
CA GLU A 30 -12.26 -3.72 7.51
C GLU A 30 -13.76 -3.95 7.28
N GLY A 31 -14.13 -4.52 6.12
CA GLY A 31 -15.52 -4.86 5.83
C GLY A 31 -16.12 -5.81 6.88
N ARG A 32 -15.34 -6.81 7.33
CA ARG A 32 -15.76 -7.71 8.41
C ARG A 32 -15.85 -7.01 9.76
N ALA A 33 -14.86 -6.17 10.10
CA ALA A 33 -14.86 -5.43 11.37
C ALA A 33 -16.06 -4.50 11.48
N VAL A 34 -16.40 -3.79 10.40
CA VAL A 34 -17.58 -2.90 10.32
C VAL A 34 -18.87 -3.70 10.46
N ALA A 35 -19.03 -4.83 9.75
CA ALA A 35 -20.24 -5.66 9.85
C ALA A 35 -20.47 -6.19 11.28
N VAL A 36 -19.41 -6.62 11.96
CA VAL A 36 -19.48 -7.06 13.36
C VAL A 36 -19.82 -5.88 14.28
N ALA A 37 -19.20 -4.71 14.08
CA ALA A 37 -19.49 -3.54 14.89
C ALA A 37 -20.96 -3.09 14.76
N LEU A 38 -21.54 -3.13 13.55
CA LEU A 38 -22.96 -2.82 13.35
C LEU A 38 -23.88 -3.78 14.10
N THR A 39 -23.54 -5.07 14.13
CA THR A 39 -24.30 -6.08 14.89
C THR A 39 -24.19 -5.81 16.40
N SER A 40 -22.99 -5.49 16.89
CA SER A 40 -22.78 -5.12 18.30
C SER A 40 -23.52 -3.84 18.69
N LEU A 41 -23.57 -2.84 17.80
CA LEU A 41 -24.33 -1.61 18.01
C LEU A 41 -25.83 -1.86 18.09
N ALA A 42 -26.36 -2.78 17.26
CA ALA A 42 -27.77 -3.16 17.31
C ALA A 42 -28.12 -3.90 18.62
N GLN A 43 -27.20 -4.70 19.17
CA GLN A 43 -27.39 -5.42 20.42
C GLN A 43 -27.20 -4.55 21.67
N GLN A 44 -26.28 -3.57 21.61
CA GLN A 44 -25.93 -2.71 22.73
C GLN A 44 -25.82 -1.23 22.29
N PRO A 45 -26.97 -0.55 22.07
CA PRO A 45 -26.98 0.86 21.64
C PRO A 45 -26.35 1.80 22.68
N ASP A 46 -26.47 1.47 23.97
CA ASP A 46 -25.90 2.26 25.07
C ASP A 46 -24.36 2.28 25.04
N ALA A 47 -23.72 1.26 24.45
CA ALA A 47 -22.26 1.15 24.32
C ALA A 47 -21.72 1.76 23.02
N SER A 48 -22.55 2.46 22.25
CA SER A 48 -22.21 2.92 20.89
C SER A 48 -20.94 3.76 20.79
N ALA A 49 -20.73 4.68 21.73
CA ALA A 49 -19.53 5.53 21.76
C ALA A 49 -18.25 4.70 21.91
N THR A 50 -18.26 3.71 22.80
CA THR A 50 -17.11 2.83 23.05
C THR A 50 -16.84 1.91 21.86
N ILE A 51 -17.89 1.31 21.28
CA ILE A 51 -17.76 0.42 20.11
C ILE A 51 -17.17 1.18 18.92
N THR A 52 -17.72 2.36 18.62
CA THR A 52 -17.28 3.17 17.47
C THR A 52 -15.83 3.65 17.63
N ARG A 53 -15.43 4.06 18.84
CA ARG A 53 -14.04 4.46 19.13
C ARG A 53 -13.07 3.30 18.91
N THR A 54 -13.36 2.12 19.47
CA THR A 54 -12.51 0.95 19.32
C THR A 54 -12.47 0.46 17.87
N LEU A 55 -13.60 0.52 17.16
CA LEU A 55 -13.67 0.21 15.73
C LEU A 55 -12.70 1.09 14.93
N PHE A 56 -12.79 2.41 15.04
CA PHE A 56 -11.92 3.28 14.25
C PHE A 56 -10.44 3.18 14.62
N VAL A 57 -10.10 2.94 15.89
CA VAL A 57 -8.72 2.65 16.28
C VAL A 57 -8.25 1.35 15.60
N GLY A 58 -9.08 0.30 15.61
CA GLY A 58 -8.76 -0.97 14.95
C GLY A 58 -8.62 -0.86 13.43
N LEU A 59 -9.56 -0.16 12.77
CA LEU A 59 -9.51 0.10 11.33
C LEU A 59 -8.25 0.89 10.95
N ALA A 60 -7.91 1.94 11.69
CA ALA A 60 -6.68 2.71 11.45
C ALA A 60 -5.41 1.84 11.52
N MET A 61 -5.36 0.86 12.42
CA MET A 61 -4.23 -0.08 12.49
C MET A 61 -4.20 -1.05 11.31
N ILE A 62 -5.36 -1.52 10.84
CA ILE A 62 -5.46 -2.39 9.66
C ILE A 62 -5.02 -1.63 8.40
N GLU A 63 -5.51 -0.40 8.24
CA GLU A 63 -5.24 0.45 7.07
C GLU A 63 -3.75 0.78 6.91
N SER A 64 -2.97 0.76 8.00
CA SER A 64 -1.51 0.98 7.94
C SER A 64 -0.79 0.06 6.96
N THR A 65 -1.30 -1.16 6.77
CA THR A 65 -0.72 -2.14 5.83
C THR A 65 -0.95 -1.74 4.37
N ALA A 66 -2.15 -1.22 4.04
CA ALA A 66 -2.43 -0.64 2.72
C ALA A 66 -1.56 0.59 2.46
N ILE A 67 -1.40 1.46 3.48
CA ILE A 67 -0.55 2.65 3.39
C ILE A 67 0.90 2.25 3.10
N TYR A 68 1.45 1.20 3.70
CA TYR A 68 2.81 0.74 3.39
C TYR A 68 2.96 0.31 1.92
N CYS A 69 2.01 -0.46 1.39
CA CYS A 69 2.01 -0.85 -0.03
C CYS A 69 1.90 0.37 -0.95
N PHE A 70 1.07 1.35 -0.59
CA PHE A 70 0.92 2.60 -1.32
C PHE A 70 2.20 3.44 -1.30
N VAL A 71 2.83 3.60 -0.14
CA VAL A 71 4.10 4.35 0.02
C VAL A 71 5.21 3.71 -0.80
N VAL A 72 5.35 2.38 -0.78
CA VAL A 72 6.34 1.68 -1.61
C VAL A 72 6.09 1.94 -3.10
N SER A 73 4.83 1.91 -3.52
CA SER A 73 4.45 2.17 -4.91
C SER A 73 4.73 3.62 -5.32
N MET A 74 4.48 4.61 -4.45
CA MET A 74 4.87 6.00 -4.67
C MET A 74 6.39 6.15 -4.78
N ILE A 75 7.17 5.45 -3.96
CA ILE A 75 8.65 5.48 -4.04
C ILE A 75 9.11 4.92 -5.39
N LEU A 76 8.56 3.80 -5.85
CA LEU A 76 8.92 3.20 -7.13
C LEU A 76 8.60 4.11 -8.34
N ILE A 77 7.53 4.91 -8.26
CA ILE A 77 7.10 5.80 -9.35
C ILE A 77 7.82 7.15 -9.30
N PHE A 78 7.95 7.76 -8.12
CA PHE A 78 8.39 9.15 -7.99
C PHE A 78 9.80 9.33 -7.43
N ALA A 79 10.33 8.34 -6.71
CA ALA A 79 11.61 8.42 -6.03
C ALA A 79 12.43 7.13 -6.21
N ASN A 80 12.43 6.60 -7.44
CA ASN A 80 12.97 5.29 -7.73
C ASN A 80 14.48 5.22 -7.48
N PRO A 81 14.97 4.42 -6.52
CA PRO A 81 16.38 4.37 -6.16
C PRO A 81 17.25 3.75 -7.26
N PHE A 82 16.66 2.99 -8.18
CA PHE A 82 17.40 2.28 -9.23
C PHE A 82 17.80 3.20 -10.38
N TRP A 83 17.26 4.42 -10.46
CA TRP A 83 17.59 5.36 -11.54
C TRP A 83 19.07 5.77 -11.53
N ASN A 84 19.60 6.13 -10.35
CA ASN A 84 21.00 6.53 -10.19
C ASN A 84 21.96 5.36 -10.42
N ALA A 85 21.59 4.16 -9.95
CA ALA A 85 22.37 2.95 -10.17
C ALA A 85 22.42 2.59 -11.67
N ALA A 86 21.30 2.75 -12.37
CA ALA A 86 21.22 2.50 -13.81
C ALA A 86 22.04 3.50 -14.61
N LEU A 87 21.98 4.79 -14.27
CA LEU A 87 22.78 5.83 -14.92
C LEU A 87 24.29 5.57 -14.77
N ALA A 88 24.74 5.18 -13.57
CA ALA A 88 26.13 4.82 -13.32
C ALA A 88 26.58 3.55 -14.08
N ALA A 89 25.68 2.56 -14.20
CA ALA A 89 25.95 1.35 -14.98
C ALA A 89 26.07 1.66 -16.48
N VAL A 90 25.22 2.54 -17.01
CA VAL A 90 25.30 2.99 -18.41
C VAL A 90 26.59 3.78 -18.66
N SER A 91 27.00 4.67 -17.74
CA SER A 91 28.25 5.43 -17.91
C SER A 91 29.48 4.52 -17.95
N GLN A 92 29.59 3.55 -17.02
CA GLN A 92 30.67 2.56 -17.03
C GLN A 92 30.68 1.69 -18.28
N ALA A 93 29.51 1.25 -18.77
CA ALA A 93 29.40 0.46 -19.99
C ALA A 93 29.80 1.25 -21.24
N SER A 94 29.67 2.59 -21.22
CA SER A 94 30.05 3.48 -22.33
C SER A 94 31.55 3.83 -22.38
N GLY A 95 32.35 3.35 -21.43
CA GLY A 95 33.81 3.53 -21.44
C GLY A 95 34.29 4.98 -21.22
N GLN A 96 33.49 5.79 -20.51
CA GLN A 96 33.93 7.06 -19.92
C GLN A 96 34.10 6.91 -18.41
#